data_AF-B8GP91-F1
#
_entry.id   AF-B8GP91-F1
#
_cell.length_a   1.000
_cell.length_b   1.000
_cell.length_c   1.000
_cell.angle_alpha   90.00
_cell.angle_beta   90.00
_cell.angle_gamma   90.00
#
_symmetry.space_group_name_H-M   'P 1'
#
loop_
_entity.id
_entity.type
_entity.pdbx_description
1 polymer ?
#
loop_
_entity_poly.entity_id
_entity_poly.type
_entity_poly.pdbx_seq_one_letter_code
_entity_poly.pdbx_strand_id
1 'polypeptide(L)'
;MRTFLSLILLTTLGHGVLPAHADAPRQLYVQPSALLQVVETLKDAPVQSHMAFASLTLEAMVQAYEEELGESGLARGADAARDRRLDRWRQATALQLRELDQAWQWLNVAEDVRVRADRQGQVMLLLDGRPVLVSWPRMRDQARREAELLQRFCADYPCGETRAQGTARAVQGADWVNGAWSFSQDRRPGWESETGVRCEYPDLRDREAREAQCRALALELDTLARVLAQVQREGGRIEWQAIRVHEEPGGGQRVTVNAREDFLLLPLEAVSRHSLDWRATQRWLERRVRGVHSAETVLHVP
;
A
#
# COMPACT_ATOMS: atom_id res chain seq x y z
N MET A 1 61.55 -52.05 -11.49
CA MET A 1 60.11 -52.35 -11.65
C MET A 1 59.35 -51.62 -10.54
N ARG A 2 58.37 -50.77 -10.92
CA ARG A 2 57.10 -50.41 -10.22
C ARG A 2 57.16 -50.13 -8.69
N THR A 3 56.68 -49.03 -8.11
CA THR A 3 55.66 -48.04 -8.51
C THR A 3 55.71 -46.89 -7.48
N PHE A 4 55.76 -45.64 -7.93
CA PHE A 4 55.50 -44.44 -7.11
C PHE A 4 53.98 -44.27 -6.96
N LEU A 5 53.48 -44.05 -5.74
CA LEU A 5 52.10 -43.67 -5.46
C LEU A 5 52.13 -42.23 -4.91
N SER A 6 51.92 -41.27 -5.80
CA SER A 6 51.65 -39.87 -5.45
C SER A 6 50.23 -39.75 -4.91
N LEU A 7 50.11 -39.30 -3.67
CA LEU A 7 48.85 -38.87 -3.07
C LEU A 7 48.58 -37.44 -3.53
N ILE A 8 47.67 -37.26 -4.49
CA ILE A 8 47.17 -35.94 -4.88
C ILE A 8 46.03 -35.58 -3.93
N LEU A 9 46.26 -34.64 -3.02
CA LEU A 9 45.20 -33.97 -2.25
C LEU A 9 44.41 -33.07 -3.22
N LEU A 10 43.23 -33.51 -3.64
CA LEU A 10 42.23 -32.61 -4.22
C LEU A 10 41.55 -31.84 -3.08
N THR A 11 42.01 -30.62 -2.84
CA THR A 11 41.24 -29.62 -2.08
C THR A 11 40.08 -29.15 -2.95
N THR A 12 38.90 -29.74 -2.75
CA THR A 12 37.65 -29.21 -3.28
C THR A 12 37.32 -27.90 -2.57
N LEU A 13 37.61 -26.78 -3.23
CA LEU A 13 37.09 -25.45 -2.90
C LEU A 13 35.56 -25.48 -3.09
N GLY A 14 34.86 -25.85 -2.02
CA GLY A 14 33.42 -25.62 -1.90
C GLY A 14 33.17 -24.13 -1.99
N HIS A 15 32.73 -23.67 -3.17
CA HIS A 15 32.16 -22.35 -3.34
C HIS A 15 30.88 -22.32 -2.51
N GLY A 16 31.00 -21.82 -1.28
CA GLY A 16 29.86 -21.40 -0.49
C GLY A 16 29.15 -20.31 -1.27
N VAL A 17 28.15 -20.72 -2.06
CA VAL A 17 27.11 -19.81 -2.53
C VAL A 17 26.48 -19.27 -1.26
N LEU A 18 26.84 -18.05 -0.90
CA LEU A 18 26.12 -17.28 0.11
C LEU A 18 24.64 -17.35 -0.28
N PRO A 19 23.74 -17.74 0.63
CA PRO A 19 22.32 -17.67 0.34
C PRO A 19 22.02 -16.23 -0.07
N ALA A 20 21.50 -16.06 -1.29
CA ALA A 20 20.90 -14.81 -1.73
C ALA A 20 19.97 -14.38 -0.60
N HIS A 21 20.23 -13.22 0.00
CA HIS A 21 19.32 -12.63 0.97
C HIS A 21 17.96 -12.63 0.29
N ALA A 22 16.99 -13.37 0.83
CA ALA A 22 15.63 -13.24 0.38
C ALA A 22 15.27 -11.77 0.64
N ASP A 23 15.15 -10.99 -0.43
CA ASP A 23 14.76 -9.58 -0.34
C ASP A 23 13.55 -9.50 0.59
N ALA A 24 13.64 -8.69 1.64
CA ALA A 24 12.56 -8.51 2.60
C ALA A 24 11.28 -8.09 1.85
N PRO A 25 10.08 -8.48 2.34
CA PRO A 25 8.82 -8.13 1.70
C PRO A 25 8.73 -6.62 1.46
N ARG A 26 8.46 -6.22 0.21
CA ARG A 26 8.39 -4.79 -0.14
C ARG A 26 6.96 -4.29 -0.20
N GLN A 27 6.73 -3.09 0.30
CA GLN A 27 5.50 -2.38 -0.01
C GLN A 27 5.56 -1.88 -1.47
N LEU A 28 4.55 -2.21 -2.25
CA LEU A 28 4.37 -1.71 -3.60
C LEU A 28 3.53 -0.43 -3.53
N TYR A 29 4.10 0.67 -4.01
CA TYR A 29 3.40 1.94 -4.12
C TYR A 29 2.85 2.07 -5.54
N VAL A 30 1.55 2.29 -5.64
CA VAL A 30 0.81 2.31 -6.91
C VAL A 30 0.11 3.66 -7.11
N GLN A 31 0.46 4.59 -6.24
CA GLN A 31 -0.06 5.93 -6.11
C GLN A 31 1.15 6.85 -6.14
N PRO A 32 1.32 7.67 -7.18
CA PRO A 32 2.31 8.74 -7.09
C PRO A 32 1.96 9.61 -5.88
N SER A 33 2.90 9.77 -4.95
CA SER A 33 2.76 10.71 -3.84
C SER A 33 2.45 12.10 -4.40
N ALA A 34 1.57 12.86 -3.74
CA ALA A 34 1.27 14.24 -4.13
C ALA A 34 2.55 15.07 -4.10
N LEU A 35 3.50 14.67 -3.25
CA LEU A 35 4.81 15.28 -3.10
C LEU A 35 5.64 15.21 -4.39
N LEU A 36 5.36 14.28 -5.32
CA LEU A 36 6.08 14.18 -6.59
C LEU A 36 6.05 15.48 -7.41
N GLN A 37 4.97 16.25 -7.31
CA GLN A 37 4.88 17.54 -8.02
C GLN A 37 5.95 18.53 -7.54
N VAL A 38 6.31 18.47 -6.26
CA VAL A 38 7.35 19.31 -5.66
C VAL A 38 8.73 18.72 -5.88
N VAL A 39 8.88 17.39 -5.90
CA VAL A 39 10.17 16.74 -6.21
C VAL A 39 10.72 17.23 -7.55
N GLU A 40 9.87 17.38 -8.57
CA GLU A 40 10.31 17.88 -9.87
C GLU A 40 10.80 19.33 -9.79
N THR A 41 10.02 20.19 -9.13
CA THR A 41 10.37 21.61 -8.93
C THR A 41 11.63 21.79 -8.09
N LEU A 42 11.88 20.86 -7.16
CA LEU A 42 13.06 20.87 -6.30
C LEU A 42 14.34 20.45 -7.01
N LYS A 43 14.30 19.78 -8.18
CA LYS A 43 15.54 19.27 -8.84
C LYS A 43 16.60 20.35 -9.07
N ASP A 44 16.16 21.55 -9.42
CA ASP A 44 17.02 22.70 -9.73
C ASP A 44 16.88 23.82 -8.68
N ALA A 45 16.22 23.53 -7.55
CA ALA A 45 15.98 24.52 -6.51
C ALA A 45 17.23 24.76 -5.62
N PRO A 46 17.33 25.94 -4.98
CA PRO A 46 18.38 26.19 -4.00
C PRO A 46 18.32 25.22 -2.80
N VAL A 47 19.46 24.99 -2.14
CA VAL A 47 19.57 24.11 -0.96
C VAL A 47 18.58 24.49 0.14
N GLN A 48 18.25 25.77 0.29
CA GLN A 48 17.28 26.26 1.27
C GLN A 48 15.88 25.66 1.04
N SER A 49 15.45 25.49 -0.21
CA SER A 49 14.17 24.86 -0.54
C SER A 49 14.17 23.37 -0.21
N HIS A 50 15.28 22.67 -0.46
CA HIS A 50 15.45 21.28 -0.06
C HIS A 50 15.42 21.11 1.47
N MET A 51 16.14 21.96 2.19
CA MET A 51 16.16 21.99 3.66
C MET A 51 14.75 22.23 4.23
N ALA A 52 14.05 23.24 3.72
CA ALA A 52 12.70 23.57 4.18
C ALA A 52 11.71 22.42 3.92
N PHE A 53 11.76 21.82 2.73
CA PHE A 53 10.93 20.67 2.41
C PHE A 53 11.24 19.47 3.29
N ALA A 54 12.52 19.15 3.51
CA ALA A 54 12.95 18.06 4.38
C ALA A 54 12.49 18.27 5.84
N SER A 55 12.67 19.48 6.38
CA SER A 55 12.20 19.84 7.73
C SER A 55 10.70 19.66 7.88
N LEU A 56 9.89 20.22 6.97
CA LEU A 56 8.43 20.09 7.01
C LEU A 56 7.98 18.64 6.86
N THR A 57 8.67 17.85 6.04
CA THR A 57 8.37 16.44 5.82
C THR A 57 8.65 15.62 7.08
N LEU A 58 9.84 15.79 7.68
CA LEU A 58 10.18 15.10 8.93
C LEU A 58 9.24 15.51 10.07
N GLU A 59 8.88 16.78 10.18
CA GLU A 59 7.91 17.27 11.18
C GLU A 59 6.55 16.56 11.01
N ALA A 60 6.01 16.56 9.79
CA ALA A 60 4.73 15.95 9.49
C ALA A 60 4.74 14.43 9.72
N MET A 61 5.85 13.75 9.39
CA MET A 61 6.01 12.33 9.67
C MET A 61 6.06 12.04 11.17
N VAL A 62 6.87 12.78 11.93
CA VAL A 62 6.95 12.61 13.40
C VAL A 62 5.56 12.78 14.01
N GLN A 63 4.85 13.87 13.67
CA GLN A 63 3.51 14.11 14.16
C GLN A 63 2.55 12.96 13.83
N ALA A 64 2.58 12.44 12.59
CA ALA A 64 1.71 11.34 12.17
C ALA A 64 1.99 10.04 12.95
N TYR A 65 3.26 9.71 13.18
CA TYR A 65 3.64 8.51 13.93
C TYR A 65 3.39 8.65 15.45
N GLU A 66 3.50 9.86 16.02
CA GLU A 66 3.13 10.14 17.41
C GLU A 66 1.61 10.02 17.63
N GLU A 67 0.81 10.61 16.74
CA GLU A 67 -0.65 10.46 16.73
C GLU A 67 -1.04 8.97 16.65
N GLU A 68 -0.41 8.21 15.75
CA GLU A 68 -0.65 6.78 15.61
C GLU A 68 -0.29 5.99 16.88
N LEU A 69 0.84 6.31 17.51
CA LEU A 69 1.24 5.63 18.76
C LEU A 69 0.28 5.97 19.91
N GLY A 70 -0.20 7.22 19.97
CA GLY A 70 -1.21 7.67 20.93
C GLY A 70 -2.54 6.96 20.75
N GLU A 71 -3.07 6.93 19.52
CA GLU A 71 -4.32 6.24 19.18
C GLU A 71 -4.22 4.74 19.45
N SER A 72 -3.14 4.11 18.96
CA SER A 72 -2.93 2.67 19.12
C SER A 72 -2.72 2.29 20.58
N GLY A 73 -2.17 3.15 21.43
CA GLY A 73 -2.04 2.91 22.88
C GLY A 73 -3.37 2.70 23.60
N LEU A 74 -4.47 3.28 23.08
CA LEU A 74 -5.82 3.13 23.62
C LEU A 74 -6.56 1.90 23.07
N ALA A 75 -6.13 1.38 21.91
CA ALA A 75 -6.75 0.26 21.25
C ALA A 75 -6.51 -1.08 21.97
N ARG A 76 -7.48 -1.99 21.89
CA ARG A 76 -7.34 -3.39 22.34
C ARG A 76 -7.72 -4.31 21.19
N GLY A 77 -6.96 -5.38 21.01
CA GLY A 77 -7.31 -6.46 20.11
C GLY A 77 -8.54 -7.21 20.64
N ALA A 78 -9.34 -7.76 19.72
CA ALA A 78 -10.48 -8.59 20.10
C ALA A 78 -10.07 -9.96 20.66
N ASP A 79 -8.82 -10.37 20.43
CA ASP A 79 -8.25 -11.65 20.85
C ASP A 79 -6.73 -11.54 21.06
N ALA A 80 -6.14 -12.55 21.72
CA ALA A 80 -4.71 -12.58 22.02
C ALA A 80 -3.79 -12.56 20.78
N ALA A 81 -4.26 -13.02 19.62
CA ALA A 81 -3.48 -12.97 18.39
C ALA A 81 -3.48 -11.55 17.79
N ARG A 82 -4.62 -10.86 17.84
CA ARG A 82 -4.78 -9.44 17.48
C ARG A 82 -3.99 -8.54 18.43
N ASP A 83 -4.03 -8.79 19.74
CA ASP A 83 -3.22 -8.06 20.72
C ASP A 83 -1.73 -8.17 20.43
N ARG A 84 -1.23 -9.38 20.20
CA ARG A 84 0.19 -9.58 19.81
C ARG A 84 0.56 -8.87 18.51
N ARG A 85 -0.36 -8.76 17.53
CA ARG A 85 -0.12 -7.99 16.31
C ARG A 85 -0.06 -6.49 16.60
N LEU A 86 -0.98 -5.99 17.42
CA LEU A 86 -1.03 -4.59 17.83
C LEU A 86 0.22 -4.20 18.62
N ASP A 87 0.73 -5.06 19.51
CA ASP A 87 1.97 -4.79 20.25
C ASP A 87 3.19 -4.73 19.32
N ARG A 88 3.29 -5.65 18.35
CA ARG A 88 4.35 -5.58 17.33
C ARG A 88 4.26 -4.31 16.49
N TRP A 89 3.05 -3.90 16.10
CA TRP A 89 2.81 -2.65 15.41
C TRP A 89 3.31 -1.45 16.23
N ARG A 90 2.88 -1.32 17.50
CA ARG A 90 3.35 -0.27 18.40
C ARG A 90 4.88 -0.23 18.53
N GLN A 91 5.52 -1.39 18.64
CA GLN A 91 6.99 -1.49 18.69
C GLN A 91 7.65 -1.00 17.40
N ALA A 92 7.10 -1.37 16.24
CA ALA A 92 7.59 -0.90 14.94
C ALA A 92 7.38 0.61 14.75
N THR A 93 6.20 1.14 15.10
CA THR A 93 5.88 2.58 15.10
C THR A 93 6.85 3.35 16.00
N ALA A 94 7.13 2.86 17.21
CA ALA A 94 8.09 3.47 18.12
C ALA A 94 9.54 3.39 17.62
N LEU A 95 9.90 2.33 16.88
CA LEU A 95 11.19 2.26 16.20
C LEU A 95 11.29 3.30 15.10
N GLN A 96 10.24 3.45 14.28
CA GLN A 96 10.21 4.46 13.22
C GLN A 96 10.35 5.88 13.76
N LEU A 97 9.71 6.20 14.90
CA LEU A 97 9.89 7.50 15.56
C LEU A 97 11.35 7.76 15.97
N ARG A 98 12.07 6.74 16.46
CA ARG A 98 13.50 6.88 16.78
C ARG A 98 14.34 7.10 15.53
N GLU A 99 14.01 6.45 14.42
CA GLU A 99 14.68 6.69 13.14
C GLU A 99 14.41 8.11 12.61
N LEU A 100 13.21 8.65 12.82
CA LEU A 100 12.88 10.03 12.45
C LEU A 100 13.57 11.07 13.34
N ASP A 101 13.71 10.80 14.65
CA ASP A 101 14.53 11.64 15.55
C ASP A 101 16.01 11.66 15.09
N GLN A 102 16.53 10.50 14.70
CA GLN A 102 17.88 10.42 14.12
C GLN A 102 17.98 11.20 12.78
N ALA A 103 16.96 11.13 11.93
CA ALA A 103 16.91 11.90 10.69
C ALA A 103 16.91 13.43 10.96
N TRP A 104 16.20 13.88 12.00
CA TRP A 104 16.27 15.28 12.46
C TRP A 104 17.67 15.70 12.89
N GLN A 105 18.36 14.84 13.64
CA GLN A 105 19.75 15.10 14.04
C GLN A 105 20.68 15.20 12.83
N TRP A 106 20.49 14.35 11.82
CA TRP A 106 21.25 14.45 10.56
C TRP A 106 20.93 15.72 9.79
N LEU A 107 19.65 16.08 9.67
CA LEU A 107 19.22 17.28 8.96
C LEU A 107 19.84 18.55 9.54
N ASN A 108 19.94 18.64 10.87
CA ASN A 108 20.50 19.81 11.57
C ASN A 108 21.99 20.05 11.29
N VAL A 109 22.73 19.03 10.85
CA VAL A 109 24.17 19.12 10.57
C VAL A 109 24.51 18.84 9.11
N ALA A 110 23.51 18.58 8.26
CA ALA A 110 23.72 18.22 6.88
C ALA A 110 24.24 19.40 6.06
N GLU A 111 25.23 19.13 5.22
CA GLU A 111 25.76 20.10 4.25
C GLU A 111 25.04 19.96 2.90
N ASP A 112 24.60 18.75 2.56
CA ASP A 112 23.90 18.41 1.32
C ASP A 112 22.56 17.75 1.62
N VAL A 113 21.47 18.43 1.25
CA VAL A 113 20.12 17.90 1.35
C VAL A 113 19.49 17.87 -0.03
N ARG A 114 19.05 16.68 -0.44
CA ARG A 114 18.37 16.47 -1.72
C ARG A 114 17.06 15.75 -1.51
N VAL A 115 16.09 16.08 -2.34
CA VAL A 115 14.80 15.38 -2.40
C VAL A 115 14.73 14.64 -3.73
N ARG A 116 14.41 13.35 -3.69
CA ARG A 116 14.34 12.50 -4.87
C ARG A 116 13.06 11.66 -4.82
N ALA A 117 12.67 11.18 -5.99
CA ALA A 117 11.69 10.12 -6.12
C ALA A 117 12.35 8.94 -6.82
N ASP A 118 12.01 7.72 -6.40
CA ASP A 118 12.43 6.52 -7.09
C ASP A 118 11.56 6.23 -8.33
N ARG A 119 11.81 5.08 -8.97
CA ARG A 119 11.05 4.63 -10.15
C ARG A 119 9.58 4.28 -9.85
N GLN A 120 9.23 4.08 -8.58
CA GLN A 120 7.86 3.78 -8.12
C GLN A 120 7.14 5.05 -7.65
N GLY A 121 7.77 6.23 -7.77
CA GLY A 121 7.19 7.49 -7.32
C GLY A 121 7.24 7.66 -5.80
N GLN A 122 8.07 6.87 -5.12
CA GLN A 122 8.27 6.96 -3.68
C GLN A 122 9.28 8.07 -3.38
N VAL A 123 8.87 9.05 -2.57
CA VAL A 123 9.71 10.19 -2.20
C VAL A 123 10.70 9.78 -1.11
N MET A 124 11.93 10.26 -1.25
CA MET A 124 12.99 10.09 -0.27
C MET A 124 13.75 11.40 -0.08
N LEU A 125 14.14 11.64 1.17
CA LEU A 125 15.09 12.68 1.54
C LEU A 125 16.48 12.05 1.56
N LEU A 126 17.47 12.74 0.99
CA LEU A 126 18.88 12.35 1.05
C LEU A 126 19.60 13.39 1.89
N LEU A 127 19.98 13.01 3.11
CA LEU A 127 20.69 13.85 4.08
C LEU A 127 22.16 13.42 4.08
N ASP A 128 23.05 14.18 3.45
CA ASP A 128 24.45 13.79 3.16
C ASP A 128 24.54 12.38 2.53
N GLY A 129 23.62 12.07 1.62
CA GLY A 129 23.53 10.77 0.96
C GLY A 129 22.87 9.66 1.78
N ARG A 130 22.45 9.91 3.03
CA ARG A 130 21.67 8.97 3.84
C ARG A 130 20.20 9.04 3.45
N PRO A 131 19.58 7.95 2.97
CA PRO A 131 18.20 7.97 2.55
C PRO A 131 17.24 7.89 3.74
N VAL A 132 16.23 8.76 3.74
CA VAL A 132 15.07 8.69 4.62
C VAL A 132 13.83 8.57 3.74
N LEU A 133 13.10 7.47 3.90
CA LEU A 133 11.90 7.18 3.12
C LEU A 133 10.71 7.99 3.64
N VAL A 134 9.98 8.66 2.75
CA VAL A 134 8.77 9.40 3.14
C VAL A 134 7.56 8.46 3.17
N SER A 135 7.29 7.86 4.32
CA SER A 135 6.17 6.95 4.55
C SER A 135 5.21 7.46 5.63
N TRP A 136 3.93 7.07 5.51
CA TRP A 136 2.88 7.45 6.46
C TRP A 136 2.36 6.21 7.19
N PRO A 137 2.02 6.32 8.50
CA PRO A 137 1.53 5.18 9.28
C PRO A 137 0.18 4.67 8.79
N ARG A 138 -0.69 5.56 8.27
CA ARG A 138 -2.00 5.21 7.70
C ARG A 138 -2.16 5.75 6.28
N MET A 139 -2.46 4.87 5.34
CA MET A 139 -2.70 5.25 3.93
C MET A 139 -3.93 6.14 3.74
N ARG A 140 -5.00 5.92 4.51
CA ARG A 140 -6.22 6.75 4.40
C ARG A 140 -5.96 8.23 4.68
N ASP A 141 -4.97 8.52 5.52
CA ASP A 141 -4.61 9.87 5.96
C ASP A 141 -3.49 10.47 5.12
N GLN A 142 -2.77 9.66 4.34
CA GLN A 142 -1.64 10.09 3.51
C GLN A 142 -2.00 11.26 2.60
N ALA A 143 -3.06 11.14 1.79
CA ALA A 143 -3.40 12.18 0.82
C ALA A 143 -3.72 13.52 1.49
N ARG A 144 -4.41 13.49 2.64
CA ARG A 144 -4.69 14.68 3.44
C ARG A 144 -3.39 15.29 4.00
N ARG A 145 -2.54 14.48 4.61
CA ARG A 145 -1.27 14.94 5.21
C ARG A 145 -0.31 15.49 4.17
N GLU A 146 -0.19 14.85 3.01
CA GLU A 146 0.61 15.36 1.90
C GLU A 146 0.06 16.68 1.37
N ALA A 147 -1.27 16.83 1.25
CA ALA A 147 -1.88 18.10 0.85
C ALA A 147 -1.61 19.23 1.86
N GLU A 148 -1.72 18.96 3.17
CA GLU A 148 -1.40 19.92 4.24
C GLU A 148 0.08 20.32 4.21
N LEU A 149 0.99 19.36 4.05
CA LEU A 149 2.43 19.61 3.90
C LEU A 149 2.71 20.50 2.68
N LEU A 150 2.13 20.14 1.53
CA LEU A 150 2.27 20.91 0.30
C LEU A 150 1.74 22.33 0.47
N GLN A 151 0.57 22.51 1.08
CA GLN A 151 0.02 23.83 1.33
C GLN A 151 0.97 24.69 2.16
N ARG A 152 1.58 24.13 3.22
CA ARG A 152 2.57 24.82 4.05
C ARG A 152 3.83 25.18 3.27
N PHE A 153 4.40 24.23 2.53
CA PHE A 153 5.61 24.47 1.75
C PHE A 153 5.39 25.49 0.62
N CYS A 154 4.29 25.37 -0.12
CA CYS A 154 3.99 26.22 -1.26
C CYS A 154 3.58 27.65 -0.86
N ALA A 155 3.34 27.91 0.43
CA ALA A 155 3.13 29.27 0.93
C ALA A 155 4.41 30.12 0.82
N ASP A 156 5.57 29.49 0.99
CA ASP A 156 6.88 30.17 1.05
C ASP A 156 7.80 29.82 -0.12
N TYR A 157 7.53 28.72 -0.83
CA TYR A 157 8.38 28.22 -1.91
C TYR A 157 7.60 27.93 -3.20
N PRO A 158 8.24 28.07 -4.39
CA PRO A 158 7.59 27.73 -5.65
C PRO A 158 7.29 26.23 -5.73
N CYS A 159 6.05 25.89 -6.09
CA CYS A 159 5.63 24.51 -6.35
C CYS A 159 5.34 24.23 -7.83
N GLY A 160 5.69 25.17 -8.71
CA GLY A 160 5.35 25.15 -10.13
C GLY A 160 3.87 25.50 -10.39
N GLU A 161 3.50 25.71 -11.65
CA GLU A 161 2.08 25.65 -12.03
C GLU A 161 1.61 24.25 -11.68
N THR A 162 0.71 24.17 -10.71
CA THR A 162 0.03 22.95 -10.29
C THR A 162 -0.65 22.34 -11.51
N ARG A 163 0.07 21.55 -12.32
CA ARG A 163 -0.60 20.62 -13.21
C ARG A 163 -1.42 19.78 -12.26
N ALA A 164 -2.72 19.74 -12.51
CA ALA A 164 -3.69 18.87 -11.85
C ALA A 164 -3.38 17.36 -12.06
N GLN A 165 -2.13 17.01 -12.33
CA GLN A 165 -1.52 15.70 -12.44
C GLN A 165 -0.87 15.26 -11.11
N GLY A 166 -0.73 16.16 -10.13
CA GLY A 166 0.02 15.94 -8.88
C GLY A 166 -0.80 15.93 -7.59
N THR A 167 -2.14 15.90 -7.64
CA THR A 167 -2.85 15.37 -6.47
C THR A 167 -2.40 13.92 -6.35
N ALA A 168 -1.92 13.48 -5.18
CA ALA A 168 -2.01 12.07 -4.84
C ALA A 168 -3.48 11.73 -5.09
N ARG A 169 -3.77 11.07 -6.21
CA ARG A 169 -5.11 10.61 -6.50
C ARG A 169 -5.28 9.44 -5.56
N ALA A 170 -5.57 9.71 -4.28
CA ALA A 170 -5.97 8.72 -3.28
C ALA A 170 -6.77 7.68 -4.03
N VAL A 171 -6.31 6.40 -4.05
CA VAL A 171 -6.75 5.37 -5.02
C VAL A 171 -8.19 5.66 -5.34
N GLN A 172 -8.42 6.33 -6.49
CA GLN A 172 -9.75 6.83 -6.75
C GLN A 172 -10.55 5.59 -7.04
N GLY A 173 -11.23 5.13 -5.99
CA GLY A 173 -12.39 4.31 -6.14
C GLY A 173 -13.25 4.98 -7.17
N ALA A 174 -13.98 4.19 -7.95
CA ALA A 174 -15.10 4.78 -8.65
C ALA A 174 -15.90 5.52 -7.57
N ASP A 175 -16.14 6.83 -7.72
CA ASP A 175 -16.92 7.61 -6.73
C ASP A 175 -18.28 6.96 -6.48
N TRP A 176 -18.72 6.17 -7.46
CA TRP A 176 -19.93 5.40 -7.46
C TRP A 176 -19.79 4.18 -8.37
N VAL A 177 -20.33 3.03 -7.93
CA VAL A 177 -20.51 1.85 -8.78
C VAL A 177 -22.00 1.65 -8.99
N ASN A 178 -22.45 1.74 -10.24
CA ASN A 178 -23.83 1.42 -10.62
C ASN A 178 -24.06 -0.09 -10.61
N GLY A 179 -25.32 -0.47 -10.46
CA GLY A 179 -25.75 -1.85 -10.50
C GLY A 179 -27.26 -1.96 -10.41
N ALA A 180 -27.75 -3.18 -10.52
CA ALA A 180 -29.17 -3.46 -10.50
C ALA A 180 -29.48 -4.69 -9.65
N TRP A 181 -30.69 -4.70 -9.08
CA TRP A 181 -31.26 -5.92 -8.53
C TRP A 181 -31.62 -6.87 -9.65
N SER A 182 -31.14 -8.10 -9.52
CA SER A 182 -31.44 -9.20 -10.44
C SER A 182 -32.22 -10.27 -9.69
N PHE A 183 -33.32 -10.67 -10.32
CA PHE A 183 -34.25 -11.69 -9.86
C PHE A 183 -34.32 -12.74 -10.95
N SER A 184 -33.86 -13.95 -10.68
CA SER A 184 -34.00 -15.07 -11.61
C SER A 184 -34.53 -16.29 -10.87
N GLN A 185 -35.26 -17.16 -11.56
CA GLN A 185 -35.91 -18.31 -10.93
C GLN A 185 -34.91 -19.37 -10.44
N ASP A 186 -33.70 -19.34 -11.01
CA ASP A 186 -32.60 -20.26 -10.77
C ASP A 186 -31.57 -19.71 -9.77
N ARG A 187 -31.71 -18.46 -9.29
CA ARG A 187 -30.78 -17.83 -8.36
C ARG A 187 -31.48 -17.06 -7.26
N ARG A 188 -30.78 -16.92 -6.13
CA ARG A 188 -31.21 -16.04 -5.05
C ARG A 188 -31.30 -14.59 -5.54
N PRO A 189 -32.19 -13.76 -4.98
CA PRO A 189 -32.19 -12.33 -5.27
C PRO A 189 -30.81 -11.75 -4.95
N GLY A 190 -30.32 -10.89 -5.82
CA GLY A 190 -28.99 -10.33 -5.64
C GLY A 190 -28.83 -9.02 -6.36
N TRP A 191 -27.98 -8.16 -5.80
CA TRP A 191 -27.55 -6.95 -6.47
C TRP A 191 -26.25 -7.23 -7.24
N GLU A 192 -26.18 -6.76 -8.47
CA GLU A 192 -25.03 -6.95 -9.36
C GLU A 192 -24.57 -5.60 -9.91
N SER A 193 -23.28 -5.31 -9.78
CA SER A 193 -22.68 -4.11 -10.35
C SER A 193 -22.54 -4.22 -11.87
N GLU A 194 -22.44 -3.09 -12.56
CA GLU A 194 -22.09 -3.05 -13.99
C GLU A 194 -20.71 -3.67 -14.28
N THR A 195 -19.83 -3.71 -13.27
CA THR A 195 -18.52 -4.36 -13.33
C THR A 195 -18.58 -5.87 -13.08
N GLY A 196 -19.76 -6.42 -12.76
CA GLY A 196 -20.01 -7.86 -12.58
C GLY A 196 -19.73 -8.41 -11.18
N VAL A 197 -19.64 -7.56 -10.16
CA VAL A 197 -19.62 -8.01 -8.76
C VAL A 197 -21.06 -8.27 -8.32
N ARG A 198 -21.36 -9.49 -7.89
CA ARG A 198 -22.70 -9.87 -7.41
C ARG A 198 -22.68 -10.26 -5.93
N CYS A 199 -23.67 -9.79 -5.18
CA CYS A 199 -23.98 -10.28 -3.83
C CYS A 199 -25.36 -10.91 -3.81
N GLU A 200 -25.47 -12.11 -3.25
CA GLU A 200 -26.71 -12.85 -3.12
C GLU A 200 -27.26 -12.81 -1.70
N TYR A 201 -28.58 -12.66 -1.61
CA TYR A 201 -29.31 -12.48 -0.37
C TYR A 201 -30.44 -13.49 -0.26
N PRO A 202 -30.87 -13.87 0.97
CA PRO A 202 -31.95 -14.84 1.14
C PRO A 202 -33.32 -14.27 0.71
N ASP A 203 -33.51 -12.96 0.83
CA ASP A 203 -34.77 -12.28 0.53
C ASP A 203 -34.54 -10.80 0.13
N LEU A 204 -35.61 -10.00 0.08
CA LEU A 204 -35.55 -8.57 -0.24
C LEU A 204 -35.75 -7.65 0.96
N ARG A 205 -35.73 -8.18 2.18
CA ARG A 205 -35.77 -7.34 3.39
C ARG A 205 -34.51 -6.49 3.43
N ASP A 206 -34.64 -5.25 3.91
CA ASP A 206 -33.52 -4.30 4.02
C ASP A 206 -32.79 -4.07 2.68
N ARG A 207 -33.54 -4.07 1.58
CA ARG A 207 -33.01 -3.95 0.20
C ARG A 207 -31.99 -2.81 0.06
N GLU A 208 -32.31 -1.64 0.60
CA GLU A 208 -31.43 -0.46 0.51
C GLU A 208 -30.11 -0.66 1.26
N ALA A 209 -30.14 -1.22 2.48
CA ALA A 209 -28.93 -1.50 3.26
C ALA A 209 -28.07 -2.60 2.59
N ARG A 210 -28.71 -3.64 2.04
CA ARG A 210 -28.04 -4.72 1.31
C ARG A 210 -27.41 -4.24 0.00
N GLU A 211 -28.09 -3.33 -0.69
CA GLU A 211 -27.54 -2.68 -1.86
C GLU A 211 -26.33 -1.81 -1.51
N ALA A 212 -26.44 -0.97 -0.47
CA ALA A 212 -25.32 -0.15 0.01
C ALA A 212 -24.11 -1.00 0.41
N GLN A 213 -24.35 -2.13 1.09
CA GLN A 213 -23.31 -3.11 1.43
C GLN A 213 -22.61 -3.67 0.19
N CYS A 214 -23.37 -4.20 -0.78
CA CYS A 214 -22.77 -4.78 -1.98
C CYS A 214 -22.05 -3.72 -2.83
N ARG A 215 -22.60 -2.50 -2.89
CA ARG A 215 -22.01 -1.39 -3.61
C ARG A 215 -20.66 -0.99 -3.01
N ALA A 216 -20.56 -0.89 -1.68
CA ALA A 216 -19.29 -0.63 -1.00
C ALA A 216 -18.25 -1.71 -1.31
N LEU A 217 -18.65 -2.98 -1.28
CA LEU A 217 -17.79 -4.10 -1.65
C LEU A 217 -17.33 -4.03 -3.11
N ALA A 218 -18.26 -3.76 -4.04
CA ALA A 218 -17.93 -3.64 -5.47
C ALA A 218 -16.96 -2.49 -5.76
N LEU A 219 -17.10 -1.37 -5.04
CA LEU A 219 -16.21 -0.21 -5.14
C LEU A 219 -14.79 -0.56 -4.68
N GLU A 220 -14.65 -1.23 -3.53
CA GLU A 220 -13.35 -1.68 -3.03
C GLU A 220 -12.69 -2.73 -3.92
N LEU A 221 -13.46 -3.68 -4.47
CA LEU A 221 -12.94 -4.68 -5.40
C LEU A 221 -12.48 -4.05 -6.73
N ASP A 222 -13.21 -3.08 -7.26
CA ASP A 222 -12.81 -2.36 -8.48
C ASP A 222 -11.58 -1.47 -8.25
N THR A 223 -11.46 -0.85 -7.06
CA THR A 223 -10.23 -0.21 -6.56
C THR A 223 -9.06 -1.18 -6.57
N LEU A 224 -9.20 -2.35 -5.95
CA LEU A 224 -8.16 -3.36 -5.93
C LEU A 224 -7.77 -3.81 -7.35
N ALA A 225 -8.74 -4.04 -8.23
CA ALA A 225 -8.47 -4.41 -9.63
C ALA A 225 -7.67 -3.33 -10.37
N ARG A 226 -8.03 -2.05 -10.23
CA ARG A 226 -7.27 -0.95 -10.85
C ARG A 226 -5.82 -0.89 -10.36
N VAL A 227 -5.62 -1.04 -9.07
CA VAL A 227 -4.29 -1.05 -8.44
C VAL A 227 -3.46 -2.23 -8.94
N LEU A 228 -4.02 -3.44 -8.94
CA LEU A 228 -3.34 -4.63 -9.49
C LEU A 228 -3.00 -4.46 -10.97
N ALA A 229 -3.90 -3.88 -11.78
CA ALA A 229 -3.62 -3.60 -13.18
C ALA A 229 -2.47 -2.60 -13.35
N GLN A 230 -2.35 -1.60 -12.47
CA GLN A 230 -1.24 -0.65 -12.48
C GLN A 230 0.08 -1.34 -12.08
N VAL A 231 0.09 -2.14 -11.01
CA VAL A 231 1.26 -2.95 -10.62
C VAL A 231 1.75 -3.80 -11.80
N GLN A 232 0.84 -4.43 -12.54
CA GLN A 232 1.20 -5.22 -13.72
C GLN A 232 1.81 -4.37 -14.85
N ARG A 233 1.27 -3.18 -15.10
CA ARG A 233 1.80 -2.23 -16.10
C ARG A 233 3.20 -1.73 -15.76
N GLU A 234 3.49 -1.57 -14.47
CA GLU A 234 4.80 -1.14 -13.95
C GLU A 234 5.82 -2.29 -13.85
N GLY A 235 5.46 -3.49 -14.31
CA GLY A 235 6.33 -4.67 -14.31
C GLY A 235 6.38 -5.43 -12.98
N GLY A 236 5.48 -5.09 -12.05
CA GLY A 236 5.30 -5.85 -10.82
C GLY A 236 4.75 -7.26 -11.08
N ARG A 237 5.25 -8.24 -10.32
CA ARG A 237 4.81 -9.64 -10.42
C ARG A 237 3.63 -9.90 -9.50
N ILE A 238 2.50 -10.30 -10.09
CA ILE A 238 1.29 -10.73 -9.38
C ILE A 238 1.13 -12.24 -9.53
N GLU A 239 0.95 -12.92 -8.41
CA GLU A 239 0.63 -14.33 -8.37
C GLU A 239 -0.79 -14.48 -7.80
N TRP A 240 -1.76 -14.69 -8.68
CA TRP A 240 -3.20 -14.64 -8.34
C TRP A 240 -3.58 -15.54 -7.15
N GLN A 241 -2.93 -16.70 -7.03
CA GLN A 241 -3.16 -17.64 -5.94
C GLN A 241 -2.55 -17.22 -4.60
N ALA A 242 -1.58 -16.28 -4.62
CA ALA A 242 -0.97 -15.70 -3.45
C ALA A 242 -1.73 -14.48 -2.92
N ILE A 243 -2.73 -13.97 -3.66
CA ILE A 243 -3.48 -12.78 -3.23
C ILE A 243 -4.25 -13.09 -1.95
N ARG A 244 -3.93 -12.33 -0.89
CA ARG A 244 -4.59 -12.40 0.41
C ARG A 244 -4.75 -11.00 0.97
N VAL A 245 -5.89 -10.76 1.62
CA VAL A 245 -6.22 -9.51 2.28
C VAL A 245 -6.17 -9.73 3.79
N HIS A 246 -5.40 -8.91 4.49
CA HIS A 246 -5.25 -8.96 5.94
C HIS A 246 -5.53 -7.57 6.54
N GLU A 247 -6.26 -7.53 7.66
CA GLU A 247 -6.39 -6.30 8.44
C GLU A 247 -5.03 -5.90 9.02
N GLU A 248 -4.64 -4.64 8.84
CA GLU A 248 -3.45 -4.09 9.49
C GLU A 248 -3.83 -3.35 10.80
N PRO A 249 -3.05 -3.50 11.89
CA PRO A 249 -3.35 -2.84 13.16
C PRO A 249 -3.39 -1.29 13.07
N GLY A 250 -2.63 -0.69 12.15
CA GLY A 250 -2.68 0.76 11.86
C GLY A 250 -3.87 1.20 11.01
N GLY A 251 -4.77 0.29 10.63
CA GLY A 251 -5.89 0.57 9.76
C GLY A 251 -5.57 0.41 8.27
N GLY A 252 -6.62 0.19 7.49
CA GLY A 252 -6.49 -0.31 6.13
C GLY A 252 -6.14 -1.80 6.09
N GLN A 253 -5.83 -2.29 4.89
CA GLN A 253 -5.66 -3.69 4.59
C GLN A 253 -4.38 -3.92 3.81
N ARG A 254 -3.58 -4.88 4.29
CA ARG A 254 -2.45 -5.43 3.57
C ARG A 254 -2.96 -6.44 2.54
N VAL A 255 -2.71 -6.15 1.27
CA VAL A 255 -2.94 -7.09 0.17
C VAL A 255 -1.60 -7.66 -0.26
N THR A 256 -1.34 -8.91 0.10
CA THR A 256 -0.15 -9.62 -0.41
C THR A 256 -0.38 -10.00 -1.86
N VAL A 257 0.61 -9.84 -2.74
CA VAL A 257 0.44 -10.06 -4.18
C VAL A 257 1.31 -11.16 -4.78
N ASN A 258 2.30 -11.68 -4.05
CA ASN A 258 3.18 -12.75 -4.52
C ASN A 258 3.81 -13.56 -3.38
N ALA A 259 4.51 -14.65 -3.71
CA ALA A 259 5.21 -15.52 -2.76
C ALA A 259 6.39 -14.86 -2.03
N ARG A 260 6.87 -13.69 -2.47
CA ARG A 260 7.86 -12.88 -1.73
C ARG A 260 7.23 -12.01 -0.65
N GLU A 261 5.91 -12.12 -0.50
CA GLU A 261 5.10 -11.33 0.42
C GLU A 261 5.13 -9.81 0.12
N ASP A 262 5.51 -9.41 -1.10
CA ASP A 262 5.32 -8.03 -1.56
C ASP A 262 3.84 -7.67 -1.40
N PHE A 263 3.56 -6.44 -0.97
CA PHE A 263 2.24 -6.07 -0.50
C PHE A 263 1.81 -4.66 -0.87
N LEU A 264 0.50 -4.46 -0.94
CA LEU A 264 -0.17 -3.18 -1.10
C LEU A 264 -0.86 -2.83 0.23
N LEU A 265 -0.92 -1.55 0.58
CA LEU A 265 -1.80 -1.07 1.65
C LEU A 265 -2.97 -0.32 1.04
N LEU A 266 -4.19 -0.81 1.26
CA LEU A 266 -5.42 -0.30 0.63
C LEU A 266 -6.55 -0.19 1.66
N PRO A 267 -7.47 0.80 1.54
CA PRO A 267 -8.66 0.89 2.38
C PRO A 267 -9.75 -0.06 1.87
N LEU A 268 -9.66 -1.34 2.23
CA LEU A 268 -10.57 -2.43 1.84
C LEU A 268 -11.40 -2.93 3.04
N GLU A 269 -12.14 -2.02 3.68
CA GLU A 269 -12.90 -2.31 4.88
C GLU A 269 -14.07 -3.27 4.62
N ALA A 270 -14.88 -3.03 3.59
CA ALA A 270 -15.99 -3.89 3.20
C ALA A 270 -15.52 -5.30 2.81
N VAL A 271 -14.40 -5.40 2.09
CA VAL A 271 -13.77 -6.69 1.74
C VAL A 271 -13.36 -7.46 3.01
N SER A 272 -12.85 -6.77 4.04
CA SER A 272 -12.38 -7.43 5.27
C SER A 272 -13.52 -7.79 6.23
N ARG A 273 -14.59 -7.00 6.25
CA ARG A 273 -15.74 -7.20 7.15
C ARG A 273 -16.63 -8.37 6.73
N HIS A 274 -16.53 -8.85 5.49
CA HIS A 274 -17.42 -9.85 4.93
C HIS A 274 -16.68 -11.14 4.57
N SER A 275 -17.36 -12.28 4.76
CA SER A 275 -16.85 -13.58 4.32
C SER A 275 -17.14 -13.75 2.82
N LEU A 276 -16.18 -13.33 2.00
CA LEU A 276 -16.29 -13.44 0.55
C LEU A 276 -16.02 -14.87 0.06
N ASP A 277 -16.65 -15.26 -1.06
CA ASP A 277 -16.15 -16.37 -1.88
C ASP A 277 -14.86 -15.91 -2.58
N TRP A 278 -13.74 -16.12 -1.90
CA TRP A 278 -12.44 -15.67 -2.40
C TRP A 278 -12.06 -16.31 -3.74
N ARG A 279 -12.55 -17.52 -4.03
CA ARG A 279 -12.30 -18.17 -5.33
C ARG A 279 -13.05 -17.46 -6.44
N ALA A 280 -14.28 -17.01 -6.19
CA ALA A 280 -15.03 -16.17 -7.12
C ALA A 280 -14.42 -14.77 -7.25
N THR A 281 -14.04 -14.15 -6.13
CA THR A 281 -13.36 -12.85 -6.11
C THR A 281 -12.06 -12.86 -6.90
N GLN A 282 -11.21 -13.89 -6.75
CA GLN A 282 -9.97 -14.02 -7.51
C GLN A 282 -10.22 -14.14 -9.01
N ARG A 283 -11.20 -14.95 -9.43
CA ARG A 283 -11.58 -15.06 -10.86
C ARG A 283 -12.06 -13.72 -11.41
N TRP A 284 -12.87 -13.00 -10.64
CA TRP A 284 -13.36 -11.68 -11.02
C TRP A 284 -12.19 -10.68 -11.16
N LEU A 285 -11.32 -10.60 -10.15
CA LEU A 285 -10.15 -9.71 -10.16
C LEU A 285 -9.23 -9.98 -11.36
N GLU A 286 -8.89 -11.24 -11.61
CA GLU A 286 -8.01 -11.62 -12.71
C GLU A 286 -8.58 -11.22 -14.07
N ARG A 287 -9.87 -11.48 -14.30
CA ARG A 287 -10.54 -11.10 -15.56
C ARG A 287 -10.66 -9.58 -15.67
N ARG A 288 -11.04 -8.90 -14.59
CA ARG A 288 -11.18 -7.44 -14.54
C ARG A 288 -9.86 -6.75 -14.87
N VAL A 289 -8.74 -7.21 -14.31
CA VAL A 289 -7.39 -6.70 -14.60
C VAL A 289 -7.00 -6.91 -16.07
N ARG A 290 -7.42 -8.04 -16.67
CA ARG A 290 -7.21 -8.34 -18.09
C ARG A 290 -8.19 -7.61 -19.03
N GLY A 291 -9.10 -6.79 -18.50
CA GLY A 291 -10.13 -6.10 -19.28
C GLY A 291 -11.24 -7.01 -19.81
N VAL A 292 -11.40 -8.21 -19.24
CA VAL A 292 -12.45 -9.17 -19.61
C VAL A 292 -13.65 -8.98 -18.68
N HIS A 293 -14.83 -8.73 -19.25
CA HIS A 293 -16.07 -8.68 -18.48
C HIS A 293 -16.39 -10.05 -17.87
N SER A 294 -16.77 -10.05 -16.59
CA SER A 294 -17.16 -11.26 -15.87
C SER A 294 -18.13 -10.90 -14.76
N ALA A 295 -19.22 -11.66 -14.65
CA ALA A 295 -20.12 -11.62 -13.52
C ALA A 295 -19.79 -12.77 -12.56
N GLU A 296 -19.45 -12.47 -11.30
CA GLU A 296 -19.11 -13.46 -10.29
C GLU A 296 -19.84 -13.12 -8.99
N THR A 297 -20.47 -14.11 -8.35
CA THR A 297 -21.04 -13.94 -7.01
C THR A 297 -19.92 -14.01 -5.99
N VAL A 298 -19.61 -12.87 -5.35
CA VAL A 298 -18.50 -12.75 -4.40
C VAL A 298 -18.95 -12.84 -2.94
N LEU A 299 -20.24 -12.66 -2.68
CA LEU A 299 -20.81 -12.70 -1.33
C LEU A 299 -22.13 -13.46 -1.36
N HIS A 300 -22.25 -14.43 -0.47
CA HIS A 300 -23.51 -15.09 -0.14
C HIS A 300 -23.88 -14.75 1.29
N VAL A 301 -24.96 -13.99 1.48
CA VAL A 301 -25.52 -13.76 2.80
C VAL A 301 -26.43 -14.94 3.14
N PRO A 302 -26.22 -15.60 4.29
CA PRO A 302 -27.03 -16.75 4.70
C PRO A 302 -28.51 -16.41 4.85
#